data_AF-A0A2M8Y9K8-F1
#
_entry.id   AF-A0A2M8Y9K8-F1
#
_cell.length_a   1.000
_cell.length_b   1.000
_cell.length_c   1.000
_cell.angle_alpha   90.00
_cell.angle_beta   90.00
_cell.angle_gamma   90.00
#
_symmetry.space_group_name_H-M   'P 1'
#
loop_
_entity.id
_entity.type
_entity.pdbx_description
1 polymer ?
#
loop_
_entity_poly.entity_id
_entity_poly.type
_entity_poly.pdbx_seq_one_letter_code
_entity_poly.pdbx_strand_id
1 'polypeptide(L)'
;MEATRLPSRQMAQHAKRPVISLKVFLIVVAVGFGYFIYASSARILGVTGTLVCVFYVWTTVLNRREKHRLQTLAYAREGESICHFARSFDKRKTDTWIIRAVHQELQVFLRPFIAFPVRASDSLTGDLGLDVDDVDDLIVDVALRAGRSLEQTERNPYYDKVRTVSDVVLFVNAQPSV
;
A
#
# COMPACT_ATOMS: atom_id res chain seq x y z
N MET A 1 16.52 30.21 7.13
CA MET A 1 17.60 29.48 6.43
C MET A 1 16.93 28.39 5.62
N GLU A 2 16.80 28.62 4.32
CA GLU A 2 16.11 27.71 3.40
C GLU A 2 17.02 26.49 3.19
N ALA A 3 16.72 25.39 3.91
CA ALA A 3 17.41 24.13 3.70
C ALA A 3 17.24 23.77 2.22
N THR A 4 18.35 23.75 1.47
CA THR A 4 18.37 23.38 0.06
C THR A 4 17.78 21.98 -0.09
N ARG A 5 16.50 21.91 -0.47
CA ARG A 5 15.80 20.65 -0.70
C ARG A 5 16.54 19.89 -1.80
N LEU A 6 16.96 18.66 -1.48
CA LEU A 6 17.66 17.78 -2.41
C LEU A 6 16.84 17.58 -3.71
N PRO A 7 17.46 17.28 -4.85
CA PRO A 7 16.69 16.92 -6.03
C PRO A 7 15.86 15.66 -5.72
N SER A 8 14.58 15.62 -6.12
CA SER A 8 13.63 14.54 -5.77
C SER A 8 14.13 13.11 -6.09
N ARG A 9 15.11 12.98 -6.98
CA ARG A 9 15.80 11.71 -7.27
C ARG A 9 16.62 11.14 -6.10
N GLN A 10 17.02 11.97 -5.14
CA GLN A 10 17.79 11.59 -3.95
C GLN A 10 16.91 11.40 -2.70
N MET A 11 15.59 11.32 -2.86
CA MET A 11 14.67 11.06 -1.74
C MET A 11 14.97 9.71 -1.08
N ALA A 12 15.36 9.75 0.20
CA ALA A 12 15.62 8.57 1.00
C ALA A 12 14.37 7.66 1.03
N GLN A 13 14.59 6.36 0.87
CA GLN A 13 13.54 5.36 1.12
C GLN A 13 13.46 5.13 2.62
N HIS A 14 12.27 5.26 3.20
CA HIS A 14 12.07 4.78 4.57
C HIS A 14 12.20 3.25 4.56
N ALA A 15 13.05 2.71 5.43
CA ALA A 15 13.21 1.28 5.55
C ALA A 15 11.94 0.71 6.19
N LYS A 16 11.07 0.07 5.39
CA LYS A 16 9.89 -0.61 5.92
C LYS A 16 10.34 -1.61 6.99
N ARG A 17 9.68 -1.60 8.15
CA ARG A 17 9.92 -2.60 9.20
C ARG A 17 9.75 -4.00 8.58
N PRO A 18 10.57 -4.99 8.97
CA PRO A 18 10.40 -6.34 8.49
C PRO A 18 9.06 -6.86 9.01
N VAL A 19 8.03 -6.79 8.17
CA VAL A 19 6.79 -7.50 8.38
C VAL A 19 7.12 -8.98 8.44
N ILE A 20 6.73 -9.62 9.54
CA ILE A 20 6.89 -11.06 9.72
C ILE A 20 6.22 -11.70 8.51
N SER A 21 7.03 -12.37 7.68
CA SER A 21 6.51 -13.01 6.48
C SER A 21 5.37 -13.94 6.90
N LEU A 22 4.23 -13.89 6.20
CA LEU A 22 3.09 -14.78 6.43
C LEU A 22 3.52 -16.25 6.58
N LYS A 23 4.61 -16.65 5.89
CA LYS A 23 5.23 -17.98 6.02
C LYS A 23 5.75 -18.27 7.43
N VAL A 24 6.41 -17.31 8.06
CA VAL A 24 6.93 -17.43 9.44
C VAL A 24 5.78 -17.51 10.44
N PHE A 25 4.75 -16.68 10.27
CA PHE A 25 3.53 -16.77 11.09
C PHE A 25 2.86 -18.15 10.94
N LEU A 26 2.71 -18.65 9.72
CA LEU A 26 2.15 -19.98 9.45
C LEU A 26 3.00 -21.11 10.06
N ILE A 27 4.33 -20.99 10.08
CA ILE A 27 5.20 -21.97 10.74
C ILE A 27 4.95 -21.97 12.26
N VAL A 28 4.84 -20.80 12.89
CA VAL A 28 4.55 -20.70 14.34
C VAL A 28 3.18 -21.29 14.66
N VAL A 29 2.16 -20.98 13.85
CA VAL A 29 0.82 -21.58 13.99
C VAL A 29 0.88 -23.10 13.79
N ALA A 30 1.62 -23.61 12.81
CA ALA A 30 1.76 -25.05 12.57
C ALA A 30 2.44 -25.79 13.73
N VAL A 31 3.46 -25.18 14.36
CA VAL A 31 4.14 -25.74 15.53
C VAL A 31 3.22 -25.74 16.76
N GLY A 32 2.50 -24.63 17.00
CA GLY A 32 1.50 -24.55 18.07
C GLY A 32 0.35 -25.54 17.85
N PHE A 33 -0.07 -25.73 16.60
CA PHE A 33 -1.08 -26.70 16.20
C PHE A 33 -0.59 -28.14 16.39
N GLY A 34 0.69 -28.42 16.11
CA GLY A 34 1.35 -29.70 16.40
C GLY A 34 1.31 -30.08 17.88
N TYR A 35 1.55 -29.11 18.77
CA TYR A 35 1.44 -29.31 20.22
C TYR A 35 -0.02 -29.55 20.66
N PHE A 36 -0.97 -28.83 20.05
CA PHE A 36 -2.41 -29.02 20.30
C PHE A 36 -2.93 -30.39 19.81
N ILE A 37 -2.38 -30.91 18.70
CA ILE A 37 -2.63 -32.26 18.17
C ILE A 37 -2.26 -33.34 19.20
N TYR A 38 -1.14 -33.18 19.90
CA TYR A 38 -0.68 -34.15 20.89
C TYR A 38 -1.60 -34.24 22.12
N ALA A 39 -2.28 -33.15 22.47
CA ALA A 39 -3.08 -33.04 23.70
C ALA A 39 -4.59 -33.33 23.53
N SER A 40 -5.11 -33.50 22.30
CA SER A 40 -6.55 -33.39 22.00
C SER A 40 -7.18 -34.63 21.36
N SER A 41 -8.49 -34.83 21.56
CA SER A 41 -9.26 -35.92 20.93
C SER A 41 -9.36 -35.77 19.40
N ALA A 42 -9.37 -36.88 18.66
CA ALA A 42 -9.32 -36.92 17.19
C ALA A 42 -10.40 -36.09 16.46
N ARG A 43 -11.56 -35.84 17.08
CA ARG A 43 -12.65 -35.05 16.50
C ARG A 43 -12.33 -33.55 16.43
N ILE A 44 -11.64 -33.02 17.45
CA ILE A 44 -11.25 -31.60 17.52
C ILE A 44 -10.19 -31.30 16.44
N LEU A 45 -9.33 -32.26 16.16
CA LEU A 45 -8.28 -32.16 15.13
C LEU A 45 -8.85 -32.14 13.72
N GLY A 46 -9.87 -32.95 13.45
CA GLY A 46 -10.56 -32.93 12.16
C GLY A 46 -11.17 -31.57 11.87
N VAL A 47 -11.97 -31.04 12.80
CA VAL A 47 -12.65 -29.74 12.63
C VAL A 47 -11.65 -28.60 12.44
N THR A 48 -10.66 -28.49 13.32
CA THR A 48 -9.66 -27.41 13.23
C THR A 48 -8.80 -27.51 11.96
N GLY A 49 -8.37 -28.72 11.57
CA GLY A 49 -7.64 -28.93 10.31
C GLY A 49 -8.47 -28.55 9.08
N THR A 50 -9.76 -28.89 9.05
CA THR A 50 -10.64 -28.47 7.94
C THR A 50 -10.81 -26.95 7.89
N LEU A 51 -10.99 -26.26 9.02
CA LEU A 51 -11.11 -24.80 9.06
C LEU A 51 -9.83 -24.11 8.55
N VAL A 52 -8.65 -24.60 8.95
CA VAL A 52 -7.37 -24.05 8.47
C VAL A 52 -7.21 -24.28 6.97
N CYS A 53 -7.56 -25.47 6.46
CA CYS A 53 -7.49 -25.75 5.02
C CYS A 53 -8.46 -24.86 4.23
N VAL A 54 -9.68 -24.68 4.71
CA VAL A 54 -10.68 -23.79 4.09
C VAL A 54 -10.18 -22.35 4.09
N PHE A 55 -9.64 -21.86 5.21
CA PHE A 55 -9.06 -20.51 5.30
C PHE A 55 -7.86 -20.33 4.35
N TYR A 56 -6.98 -21.32 4.25
CA TYR A 56 -5.84 -21.30 3.33
C TYR A 56 -6.29 -21.28 1.85
N VAL A 57 -7.24 -22.14 1.48
CA VAL A 57 -7.80 -22.14 0.12
C VAL A 57 -8.50 -20.82 -0.17
N TRP A 58 -9.28 -20.29 0.78
CA TRP A 58 -9.97 -19.01 0.64
C TRP A 58 -9.00 -17.85 0.38
N THR A 59 -7.99 -17.69 1.26
CA THR A 59 -6.98 -16.62 1.13
C THR A 59 -6.17 -16.73 -0.16
N THR A 60 -5.78 -17.94 -0.57
CA THR A 60 -5.04 -18.14 -1.82
C THR A 60 -5.88 -17.84 -3.06
N VAL A 61 -7.16 -18.19 -3.07
CA VAL A 61 -8.08 -17.87 -4.17
C VAL A 61 -8.32 -16.36 -4.27
N LEU A 62 -8.55 -15.68 -3.15
CA LEU A 62 -8.72 -14.22 -3.13
C LEU A 62 -7.46 -13.51 -3.66
N ASN A 63 -6.28 -13.87 -3.16
CA ASN A 63 -5.01 -13.28 -3.60
C ASN A 63 -4.74 -13.53 -5.09
N ARG A 64 -5.13 -14.69 -5.63
CA ARG A 64 -5.00 -14.98 -7.07
C ARG A 64 -5.92 -14.12 -7.93
N ARG A 65 -7.18 -13.94 -7.51
CA ARG A 65 -8.15 -13.08 -8.21
C ARG A 65 -7.67 -11.65 -8.23
N GLU A 66 -7.22 -11.15 -7.09
CA GLU A 66 -6.68 -9.80 -6.95
C GLU A 66 -5.47 -9.59 -7.84
N LYS A 67 -4.52 -10.53 -7.80
CA LYS A 67 -3.36 -10.50 -8.69
C LYS A 67 -3.77 -10.46 -10.16
N HIS A 68 -4.70 -11.32 -10.58
CA HIS A 68 -5.15 -11.36 -11.97
C HIS A 68 -5.85 -10.07 -12.39
N ARG A 69 -6.65 -9.48 -11.50
CA ARG A 69 -7.32 -8.18 -11.71
C ARG A 69 -6.29 -7.09 -11.97
N LEU A 70 -5.31 -6.94 -11.07
CA LEU A 70 -4.23 -5.98 -11.21
C LEU A 70 -3.35 -6.25 -12.44
N GLN A 71 -3.08 -7.52 -12.78
CA GLN A 71 -2.38 -7.89 -14.02
C GLN A 71 -3.14 -7.41 -15.25
N THR A 72 -4.46 -7.61 -15.27
CA THR A 72 -5.33 -7.19 -16.38
C THR A 72 -5.33 -5.66 -16.48
N LEU A 73 -5.39 -4.96 -15.36
CA LEU A 73 -5.36 -3.50 -15.31
C LEU A 73 -4.01 -2.93 -15.79
N ALA A 74 -2.90 -3.55 -15.39
CA ALA A 74 -1.57 -3.17 -15.84
C ALA A 74 -1.39 -3.39 -17.35
N TYR A 75 -1.86 -4.54 -17.87
CA TYR A 75 -1.80 -4.85 -19.30
C TYR A 75 -2.65 -3.87 -20.13
N ALA A 76 -3.85 -3.52 -19.66
CA ALA A 76 -4.71 -2.54 -20.32
C ALA A 76 -4.10 -1.12 -20.42
N ARG A 77 -3.04 -0.86 -19.66
CA ARG A 77 -2.34 0.43 -19.55
C ARG A 77 -0.88 0.33 -19.97
N GLU A 78 -0.54 -0.70 -20.73
CA GLU A 78 0.82 -0.93 -21.20
C GLU A 78 1.35 0.31 -21.96
N GLY A 79 2.56 0.75 -21.61
CA GLY A 79 3.18 1.96 -22.15
C GLY A 79 2.98 3.23 -21.29
N GLU A 80 2.07 3.22 -20.31
CA GLU A 80 2.01 4.29 -19.33
C GLU A 80 3.17 4.18 -18.33
N SER A 81 3.76 5.33 -17.99
CA SER A 81 4.89 5.43 -17.09
C SER A 81 4.67 6.50 -16.04
N ILE A 82 5.61 6.64 -15.10
CA ILE A 82 5.63 7.72 -14.12
C ILE A 82 5.47 9.11 -14.76
N CYS A 83 5.90 9.30 -16.01
CA CYS A 83 5.73 10.56 -16.72
C CYS A 83 4.26 10.89 -17.02
N HIS A 84 3.43 9.89 -17.33
CA HIS A 84 1.99 10.07 -17.52
C HIS A 84 1.33 10.44 -16.20
N PHE A 85 1.67 9.73 -15.13
CA PHE A 85 1.21 10.05 -13.78
C PHE A 85 1.59 11.48 -13.36
N ALA A 86 2.86 11.87 -13.52
CA ALA A 86 3.30 13.21 -13.12
C ALA A 86 2.68 14.33 -13.98
N ARG A 87 2.23 14.02 -15.21
CA ARG A 87 1.60 14.98 -16.12
C ARG A 87 0.14 15.26 -15.77
N SER A 88 -0.54 14.39 -15.02
CA SER A 88 -1.93 14.62 -14.60
C SER A 88 -2.08 15.68 -13.51
N PHE A 89 -0.97 16.20 -12.96
CA PHE A 89 -0.98 17.21 -11.91
C PHE A 89 -0.45 18.56 -12.41
N ASP A 90 -1.01 19.65 -11.87
CA ASP A 90 -0.47 21.00 -12.07
C ASP A 90 0.77 21.18 -11.17
N LYS A 91 1.95 21.01 -11.76
CA LYS A 91 3.26 21.14 -11.12
C LYS A 91 3.53 22.53 -10.53
N ARG A 92 2.72 23.55 -10.84
CA ARG A 92 2.81 24.89 -10.23
C ARG A 92 2.07 24.98 -8.89
N LYS A 93 1.08 24.12 -8.68
CA LYS A 93 0.23 24.10 -7.48
C LYS A 93 0.53 22.93 -6.56
N THR A 94 1.06 21.84 -7.12
CA THR A 94 1.35 20.61 -6.40
C THR A 94 2.85 20.38 -6.32
N ASP A 95 3.34 20.12 -5.11
CA ASP A 95 4.75 19.82 -4.87
C ASP A 95 5.18 18.54 -5.61
N THR A 96 6.17 18.67 -6.49
CA THR A 96 6.70 17.55 -7.28
C THR A 96 7.35 16.45 -6.43
N TRP A 97 7.79 16.76 -5.21
CA TRP A 97 8.26 15.75 -4.27
C TRP A 97 7.13 14.84 -3.79
N ILE A 98 5.94 15.39 -3.57
CA ILE A 98 4.77 14.61 -3.14
C ILE A 98 4.30 13.70 -4.27
N ILE A 99 4.21 14.23 -5.49
CA ILE A 99 3.87 13.42 -6.68
C ILE A 99 4.82 12.23 -6.78
N ARG A 100 6.13 12.47 -6.63
CA ARG A 100 7.12 11.39 -6.67
C ARG A 100 6.99 10.42 -5.49
N ALA A 101 6.78 10.92 -4.28
CA ALA A 101 6.62 10.11 -3.08
C ALA A 101 5.42 9.17 -3.20
N VAL A 102 4.25 9.69 -3.57
CA VAL A 102 3.03 8.89 -3.77
C VAL A 102 3.26 7.81 -4.81
N HIS A 103 3.83 8.17 -5.98
CA HIS A 103 4.13 7.17 -7.00
C HIS A 103 5.07 6.09 -6.47
N GLN A 104 6.17 6.47 -5.81
CA GLN A 104 7.17 5.51 -5.31
C GLN A 104 6.62 4.60 -4.23
N GLU A 105 5.86 5.12 -3.26
CA GLU A 105 5.26 4.30 -2.22
C GLU A 105 4.22 3.35 -2.80
N LEU A 106 3.39 3.80 -3.74
CA LEU A 106 2.47 2.91 -4.46
C LEU A 106 3.21 1.80 -5.23
N GLN A 107 4.35 2.07 -5.85
CA GLN A 107 5.18 1.01 -6.46
C GLN A 107 5.73 0.03 -5.41
N VAL A 108 5.95 0.47 -4.16
CA VAL A 108 6.37 -0.41 -3.07
C VAL A 108 5.23 -1.32 -2.64
N PHE A 109 4.02 -0.79 -2.48
CA PHE A 109 2.81 -1.57 -2.19
C PHE A 109 2.48 -2.56 -3.32
N LEU A 110 2.60 -2.10 -4.57
CA LEU A 110 2.33 -2.89 -5.77
C LEU A 110 3.55 -3.70 -6.25
N ARG A 111 4.57 -3.91 -5.39
CA ARG A 111 5.82 -4.65 -5.69
C ARG A 111 5.66 -6.00 -6.41
N PRO A 112 4.58 -6.79 -6.21
CA PRO A 112 4.37 -8.00 -7.02
C PRO A 112 4.32 -7.73 -8.53
N PHE A 113 4.12 -6.49 -8.94
CA PHE A 113 4.10 -5.99 -10.31
C PHE A 113 5.32 -5.12 -10.56
N ILE A 114 6.11 -5.47 -11.58
CA ILE A 114 7.23 -4.65 -12.00
C ILE A 114 6.65 -3.38 -12.67
N ALA A 115 6.83 -2.23 -12.03
CA ALA A 115 6.46 -0.91 -12.55
C ALA A 115 4.97 -0.79 -12.95
N PHE A 116 4.06 -0.90 -11.97
CA PHE A 116 2.62 -0.80 -12.23
C PHE A 116 2.23 0.59 -12.77
N PRO A 117 1.44 0.70 -13.86
CA PRO A 117 1.03 1.98 -14.44
C PRO A 117 -0.10 2.65 -13.62
N VAL A 118 0.29 3.35 -12.56
CA VAL A 118 -0.61 4.09 -11.66
C VAL A 118 -1.13 5.36 -12.35
N ARG A 119 -2.43 5.62 -12.23
CA ARG A 119 -3.09 6.87 -12.66
C ARG A 119 -3.58 7.66 -11.44
N ALA A 120 -3.63 8.98 -11.57
CA ALA A 120 -4.16 9.84 -10.50
C ALA A 120 -5.64 9.60 -10.20
N SER A 121 -6.41 9.15 -11.18
CA SER A 121 -7.82 8.80 -11.04
C SER A 121 -8.08 7.42 -10.43
N ASP A 122 -7.03 6.62 -10.19
CA ASP A 122 -7.21 5.27 -9.65
C ASP A 122 -7.85 5.34 -8.27
N SER A 123 -8.90 4.55 -8.08
CA SER A 123 -9.51 4.34 -6.77
C SER A 123 -8.56 3.51 -5.90
N LEU A 124 -8.27 3.99 -4.69
CA LEU A 124 -7.37 3.31 -3.76
C LEU A 124 -7.92 1.93 -3.39
N THR A 125 -9.21 1.87 -3.03
CA THR A 125 -9.88 0.62 -2.65
C THR A 125 -10.38 -0.17 -3.86
N GLY A 126 -10.92 0.51 -4.88
CA GLY A 126 -11.53 -0.12 -6.03
C GLY A 126 -10.52 -0.70 -7.01
N ASP A 127 -9.64 0.15 -7.54
CA ASP A 127 -8.70 -0.20 -8.62
C ASP A 127 -7.42 -0.82 -8.06
N LEU A 128 -6.86 -0.23 -7.00
CA LEU A 128 -5.60 -0.66 -6.41
C LEU A 128 -5.77 -1.71 -5.30
N GLY A 129 -6.98 -1.88 -4.77
CA GLY A 129 -7.28 -2.90 -3.76
C GLY A 129 -6.69 -2.64 -2.38
N LEU A 130 -6.30 -1.41 -2.07
CA LEU A 130 -5.82 -1.01 -0.74
C LEU A 130 -7.00 -1.01 0.23
N ASP A 131 -6.83 -1.60 1.41
CA ASP A 131 -7.79 -1.41 2.49
C ASP A 131 -7.56 -0.07 3.21
N VAL A 132 -8.37 0.23 4.23
CA VAL A 132 -8.31 1.52 4.94
C VAL A 132 -6.98 1.66 5.68
N ASP A 133 -6.50 0.59 6.31
CA ASP A 133 -5.25 0.59 7.07
C ASP A 133 -4.05 0.78 6.12
N ASP A 134 -4.05 0.13 4.96
CA ASP A 134 -3.05 0.31 3.91
C ASP A 134 -3.01 1.75 3.36
N VAL A 135 -4.17 2.40 3.23
CA VAL A 135 -4.26 3.81 2.79
C VAL A 135 -3.67 4.75 3.82
N ASP A 136 -3.95 4.53 5.11
CA ASP A 136 -3.39 5.34 6.19
C ASP A 136 -1.87 5.17 6.27
N ASP A 137 -1.37 3.93 6.19
CA ASP A 137 0.06 3.63 6.12
C ASP A 137 0.73 4.30 4.90
N LEU A 138 0.08 4.28 3.74
CA LEU A 138 0.54 4.97 2.53
C LEU A 138 0.66 6.49 2.77
N ILE A 139 -0.34 7.12 3.39
CA ILE A 139 -0.31 8.56 3.69
C ILE A 139 0.85 8.90 4.63
N VAL A 140 1.07 8.07 5.66
CA VAL A 140 2.18 8.20 6.61
C VAL A 140 3.52 8.12 5.90
N ASP A 141 3.75 7.06 5.13
CA ASP A 141 4.98 6.84 4.37
C ASP A 141 5.26 8.00 3.40
N VAL A 142 4.23 8.47 2.69
CA VAL A 142 4.34 9.59 1.74
C VAL A 142 4.66 10.89 2.45
N ALA A 143 3.97 11.22 3.55
CA ALA A 143 4.19 12.46 4.29
C ALA A 143 5.59 12.52 4.89
N LEU A 144 6.04 11.43 5.52
CA LEU A 144 7.41 11.30 6.03
C LEU A 144 8.43 11.50 4.91
N ARG A 145 8.21 10.85 3.76
CA ARG A 145 9.13 10.93 2.63
C ARG A 145 9.15 12.32 1.98
N ALA A 146 8.01 13.00 1.94
CA ALA A 146 7.87 14.33 1.37
C ALA A 146 8.20 15.47 2.36
N GLY A 147 8.51 15.15 3.62
CA GLY A 147 8.78 16.16 4.66
C GLY A 147 7.55 16.98 5.02
N ARG A 148 6.39 16.33 5.12
CA ARG A 148 5.12 16.95 5.52
C ARG A 148 4.71 16.47 6.91
N SER A 149 4.16 17.40 7.69
CA SER A 149 3.63 17.08 9.01
C SER A 149 2.29 16.37 8.86
N LEU A 150 2.02 15.43 9.77
CA LEU A 150 0.70 14.82 9.94
C LEU A 150 0.05 15.28 11.24
N GLU A 151 0.50 16.40 11.82
CA GLU A 151 -0.20 17.03 12.92
C GLU A 151 -1.48 17.72 12.41
N GLN A 152 -2.56 17.65 13.21
CA GLN A 152 -3.82 18.33 12.92
C GLN A 152 -4.44 17.99 11.55
N THR A 153 -4.38 16.72 11.14
CA THR A 153 -4.98 16.25 9.88
C THR A 153 -6.46 16.60 9.73
N GLU A 154 -7.20 16.72 10.83
CA GLU A 154 -8.61 17.15 10.87
C GLU A 154 -8.86 18.53 10.24
N ARG A 155 -7.84 19.42 10.25
CA ARG A 155 -7.93 20.75 9.62
C ARG A 155 -7.71 20.71 8.11
N ASN A 156 -7.30 19.57 7.58
CA ASN A 156 -7.05 19.39 6.16
C ASN A 156 -8.39 19.35 5.39
N PRO A 157 -8.57 20.14 4.32
CA PRO A 157 -9.79 20.11 3.51
C PRO A 157 -10.16 18.74 2.95
N TYR A 158 -9.16 17.87 2.78
CA TYR A 158 -9.26 16.52 2.24
C TYR A 158 -9.37 15.42 3.32
N TYR A 159 -9.44 15.79 4.61
CA TYR A 159 -9.65 14.83 5.70
C TYR A 159 -10.91 13.99 5.48
N ASP A 160 -10.82 12.67 5.66
CA ASP A 160 -11.88 11.67 5.43
C ASP A 160 -12.48 11.64 4.00
N LYS A 161 -11.84 12.34 3.05
CA LYS A 161 -12.29 12.43 1.65
C LYS A 161 -11.34 11.74 0.68
N VAL A 162 -10.29 11.08 1.18
CA VAL A 162 -9.27 10.43 0.37
C VAL A 162 -9.85 9.14 -0.23
N ARG A 163 -10.09 9.13 -1.55
CA ARG A 163 -10.64 7.96 -2.28
C ARG A 163 -9.78 7.54 -3.46
N THR A 164 -9.06 8.48 -4.05
CA THR A 164 -8.23 8.29 -5.23
C THR A 164 -6.77 8.60 -4.95
N VAL A 165 -5.88 8.16 -5.84
CA VAL A 165 -4.45 8.51 -5.78
C VAL A 165 -4.24 10.04 -5.83
N SER A 166 -5.05 10.76 -6.60
CA SER A 166 -5.02 12.22 -6.64
C SER A 166 -5.35 12.83 -5.28
N ASP A 167 -6.31 12.26 -4.56
CA ASP A 167 -6.69 12.77 -3.23
C ASP A 167 -5.57 12.60 -2.22
N VAL A 168 -4.79 11.51 -2.29
CA VAL A 168 -3.59 11.32 -1.45
C VAL A 168 -2.58 12.44 -1.73
N VAL A 169 -2.31 12.74 -3.00
CA VAL A 169 -1.39 13.81 -3.38
C VAL A 169 -1.89 15.16 -2.85
N LEU A 170 -3.18 15.47 -3.02
CA LEU A 170 -3.76 16.73 -2.58
C LEU A 170 -3.81 16.86 -1.06
N PHE A 171 -4.16 15.77 -0.35
CA PHE A 171 -4.16 15.70 1.10
C PHE A 171 -2.77 16.02 1.64
N VAL A 172 -1.74 15.30 1.21
CA VAL A 172 -0.37 15.52 1.70
C VAL A 172 0.16 16.89 1.26
N ASN A 173 -0.25 17.40 0.10
CA ASN A 173 0.15 18.74 -0.36
C ASN A 173 -0.47 19.87 0.47
N ALA A 174 -1.66 19.65 1.03
CA ALA A 174 -2.32 20.57 1.94
C ALA A 174 -1.77 20.55 3.37
N GLN A 175 -0.89 19.58 3.69
CA GLN A 175 -0.21 19.55 4.99
C GLN A 175 0.99 20.50 5.05
N PRO A 176 1.31 21.08 6.22
CA PRO A 176 2.47 21.96 6.36
C PRO A 176 3.78 21.17 6.21
N SER A 177 4.83 21.85 5.76
CA SER A 177 6.19 21.27 5.71
C SER A 177 6.82 21.23 7.10
N VAL A 178 7.60 20.18 7.36
CA VAL A 178 8.46 20.04 8.54
C VAL A 178 9.84 20.63 8.29
#